data_AF-A0A925PXM7-F1
#
_entry.id   AF-A0A925PXM7-F1
#
_cell.length_a   1.000
_cell.length_b   1.000
_cell.length_c   1.000
_cell.angle_alpha   90.00
_cell.angle_beta   90.00
_cell.angle_gamma   90.00
#
_symmetry.space_group_name_H-M   'P 1'
#
loop_
_entity.id
_entity.type
_entity.pdbx_description
1 polymer ?
#
loop_
_entity_poly.entity_id
_entity_poly.type
_entity_poly.pdbx_seq_one_letter_code
_entity_poly.pdbx_strand_id
1 'polypeptide(L)'
;MSSNSATLRWLAVVPSAGIVYVGVAFIGFALLATAQTFCPPKDVVSGNCAAPWWRHVELAIVCFSAALAAFLMVVAPALVAPSQRVLVSRGVFVFGAVIAVGGIIAGAYLEGASAIVCGLLGLYIINSRYGKHDA
;
A
#
# COMPACT_ATOMS: atom_id res chain seq x y z
N MET A 1 30.87 -9.42 18.54
CA MET A 1 29.83 -10.25 17.85
C MET A 1 28.61 -9.40 17.47
N SER A 2 28.79 -8.33 16.67
CA SER A 2 27.73 -7.33 16.37
C SER A 2 27.15 -7.41 14.95
N SER A 3 27.66 -8.31 14.10
CA SER A 3 27.34 -8.31 12.65
C SER A 3 26.03 -9.05 12.31
N ASN A 4 25.74 -10.15 13.01
CA ASN A 4 24.66 -11.07 12.60
C ASN A 4 23.25 -10.47 12.72
N SER A 5 23.01 -9.58 13.68
CA SER A 5 21.69 -8.95 13.88
C SER A 5 21.38 -7.88 12.83
N ALA A 6 22.39 -7.18 12.32
CA ALA A 6 22.22 -6.19 11.26
C ALA A 6 21.89 -6.87 9.92
N THR A 7 22.62 -7.92 9.57
CA THR A 7 22.39 -8.70 8.34
C THR A 7 21.02 -9.36 8.34
N LEU A 8 20.58 -9.94 9.46
CA LEU A 8 19.26 -10.55 9.57
C LEU A 8 18.13 -9.52 9.39
N ARG A 9 18.32 -8.30 9.89
CA ARG A 9 17.33 -7.22 9.75
C ARG A 9 17.25 -6.69 8.32
N TRP A 10 18.38 -6.60 7.62
CA TRP A 10 18.39 -6.29 6.18
C TRP A 10 17.73 -7.38 5.34
N LEU A 11 17.97 -8.65 5.68
CA LEU A 11 17.30 -9.78 5.03
C LEU A 11 15.78 -9.77 5.28
N ALA A 12 15.34 -9.23 6.42
CA ALA A 12 13.93 -9.11 6.78
C ALA A 12 13.20 -7.92 6.11
N VAL A 13 13.91 -6.96 5.52
CA VAL A 13 13.29 -5.80 4.83
C VAL A 13 12.48 -6.27 3.62
N VAL A 14 13.03 -7.14 2.78
CA VAL A 14 12.36 -7.68 1.59
C VAL A 14 11.09 -8.47 1.93
N PRO A 15 11.11 -9.47 2.83
CA PRO A 15 9.89 -10.20 3.19
C PRO A 15 8.88 -9.31 3.92
N SER A 16 9.30 -8.26 4.61
CA SER A 16 8.34 -7.32 5.22
C SER A 16 7.47 -6.62 4.16
N ALA A 17 8.04 -6.24 3.02
CA ALA A 17 7.28 -5.68 1.91
C ALA A 17 6.33 -6.72 1.29
N GLY A 18 6.78 -7.98 1.14
CA GLY A 18 5.93 -9.07 0.68
C GLY A 18 4.73 -9.33 1.60
N ILE A 19 4.96 -9.35 2.92
CA ILE A 19 3.90 -9.55 3.92
C ILE A 19 2.89 -8.39 3.88
N VAL A 20 3.36 -7.15 3.77
CA VAL A 20 2.48 -5.98 3.63
C VAL A 20 1.64 -6.08 2.36
N TYR A 21 2.27 -6.37 1.22
CA TYR A 21 1.56 -6.48 -0.05
C TYR A 21 0.47 -7.55 0.00
N VAL A 22 0.80 -8.75 0.46
CA VAL A 22 -0.15 -9.86 0.60
C VAL A 22 -1.24 -9.51 1.61
N GLY A 23 -0.89 -8.93 2.75
CA GLY A 23 -1.83 -8.53 3.79
C GLY A 23 -2.85 -7.50 3.28
N VAL A 24 -2.40 -6.47 2.56
CA VAL A 24 -3.31 -5.46 2.01
C VAL A 24 -4.15 -6.02 0.87
N ALA A 25 -3.61 -6.91 0.04
CA ALA A 25 -4.40 -7.60 -0.98
C ALA A 25 -5.54 -8.42 -0.35
N PHE A 26 -5.27 -9.17 0.72
CA PHE A 26 -6.30 -9.90 1.46
C PHE A 26 -7.36 -8.97 2.04
N ILE A 27 -6.97 -7.81 2.59
CA ILE A 27 -7.92 -6.81 3.10
C ILE A 27 -8.82 -6.30 1.97
N GLY A 28 -8.25 -5.96 0.81
CA GLY A 28 -9.01 -5.51 -0.36
C GLY A 28 -10.00 -6.57 -0.85
N PHE A 29 -9.56 -7.82 -0.98
CA PHE A 29 -10.45 -8.94 -1.36
C PHE A 29 -11.55 -9.19 -0.33
N ALA A 30 -11.23 -9.14 0.97
CA ALA A 30 -12.22 -9.31 2.02
C ALA A 30 -13.27 -8.19 2.01
N LEU A 31 -12.85 -6.93 1.79
CA LEU A 31 -13.75 -5.78 1.64
C LEU A 31 -14.69 -5.96 0.43
N LEU A 32 -14.15 -6.37 -0.72
CA LEU A 32 -14.96 -6.65 -1.92
C LEU A 32 -15.95 -7.78 -1.68
N ALA A 33 -15.51 -8.90 -1.11
CA ALA A 33 -16.38 -10.04 -0.80
C ALA A 33 -17.49 -9.65 0.17
N THR A 34 -17.17 -8.88 1.20
CA THR A 34 -18.14 -8.38 2.17
C THR A 34 -19.14 -7.44 1.50
N ALA A 35 -18.68 -6.50 0.66
CA ALA A 35 -19.56 -5.60 -0.08
C ALA A 35 -20.52 -6.36 -1.01
N GLN A 36 -20.07 -7.44 -1.65
CA GLN A 36 -20.93 -8.28 -2.50
C GLN A 36 -22.07 -8.94 -1.72
N THR A 37 -21.88 -9.28 -0.44
CA THR A 37 -22.97 -9.85 0.38
C THR A 37 -24.12 -8.87 0.66
N PHE A 38 -23.89 -7.57 0.49
CA PHE A 38 -24.94 -6.54 0.60
C PHE A 38 -25.67 -6.30 -0.73
N CYS A 39 -25.28 -6.98 -1.82
CA CYS A 39 -25.96 -6.84 -3.09
C CYS A 39 -27.36 -7.48 -3.01
N PRO A 40 -28.44 -6.73 -3.25
CA PRO A 40 -29.78 -7.30 -3.21
C PRO A 40 -29.93 -8.30 -4.38
N PRO A 41 -30.63 -9.44 -4.19
CA PRO A 41 -30.70 -10.51 -5.20
C PRO A 41 -31.24 -10.05 -6.56
N LYS A 42 -32.12 -9.04 -6.54
CA LYS A 42 -32.71 -8.42 -7.74
C LYS A 42 -31.71 -7.70 -8.65
N ASP A 43 -30.59 -7.26 -8.08
CA ASP A 43 -29.57 -6.48 -8.79
C ASP A 43 -28.31 -7.32 -9.09
N VAL A 44 -28.38 -8.64 -8.90
CA VAL A 44 -27.31 -9.58 -9.27
C VAL A 44 -27.54 -10.04 -10.71
N VAL A 45 -26.64 -9.66 -11.61
CA VAL A 45 -26.69 -10.04 -13.03
C VAL A 45 -25.43 -10.84 -13.36
N SER A 46 -25.60 -12.08 -13.80
CA SER A 46 -24.48 -12.98 -14.17
C SER A 46 -23.42 -13.17 -13.08
N GLY A 47 -23.83 -13.17 -11.81
CA GLY A 47 -22.93 -13.32 -10.66
C GLY A 47 -22.22 -12.03 -10.22
N ASN A 48 -22.45 -10.90 -10.90
CA ASN A 48 -21.93 -9.60 -10.52
C ASN A 48 -23.02 -8.69 -9.95
N CYS A 49 -22.64 -7.82 -9.01
CA CYS A 49 -23.54 -6.80 -8.50
C CYS A 49 -23.68 -5.66 -9.52
N ALA A 50 -24.90 -5.44 -10.00
CA ALA A 50 -25.25 -4.35 -10.91
C ALA A 50 -25.97 -3.20 -10.20
N ALA A 51 -25.93 -3.17 -8.87
CA ALA A 51 -26.55 -2.10 -8.10
C ALA A 51 -25.90 -0.73 -8.42
N PRO A 52 -26.67 0.37 -8.45
CA PRO A 52 -26.16 1.68 -8.87
C PRO A 52 -25.06 2.22 -7.96
N TRP A 53 -25.03 1.79 -6.69
CA TRP A 53 -24.00 2.16 -5.73
C TRP A 53 -22.72 1.31 -5.84
N TRP A 54 -22.76 0.15 -6.52
CA TRP A 54 -21.66 -0.82 -6.55
C TRP A 54 -20.37 -0.21 -7.09
N ARG A 55 -20.46 0.54 -8.21
CA ARG A 55 -19.31 1.21 -8.83
C ARG A 55 -18.57 2.13 -7.86
N HIS A 56 -19.29 2.88 -7.05
CA HIS A 56 -18.70 3.82 -6.10
C HIS A 56 -18.01 3.09 -4.95
N VAL A 57 -18.63 2.00 -4.46
CA VAL A 57 -18.05 1.17 -3.38
C VAL A 57 -16.81 0.44 -3.87
N GLU A 58 -16.86 -0.16 -5.05
CA GLU A 58 -15.71 -0.84 -5.67
C GLU A 58 -14.53 0.13 -5.82
N LEU A 59 -14.77 1.32 -6.40
CA LEU A 59 -13.72 2.32 -6.58
C LEU A 59 -13.16 2.83 -5.24
N ALA A 60 -14.01 3.03 -4.23
CA ALA A 60 -13.58 3.43 -2.90
C ALA A 60 -12.69 2.35 -2.24
N ILE A 61 -13.06 1.07 -2.36
CA ILE A 61 -12.27 -0.05 -1.82
C ILE A 61 -10.92 -0.15 -2.52
N VAL A 62 -10.89 -0.03 -3.85
CA VAL A 62 -9.63 -0.08 -4.62
C VAL A 62 -8.74 1.12 -4.26
N CYS A 63 -9.29 2.33 -4.23
CA CYS A 63 -8.52 3.54 -3.85
C CYS A 63 -7.99 3.46 -2.42
N PHE A 64 -8.79 2.97 -1.47
CA PHE A 64 -8.39 2.77 -0.08
C PHE A 64 -7.29 1.72 0.04
N SER A 65 -7.44 0.58 -0.66
CA SER A 65 -6.46 -0.49 -0.64
C SER A 65 -5.13 -0.05 -1.26
N ALA A 66 -5.17 0.69 -2.37
CA ALA A 66 -3.98 1.27 -3.00
C ALA A 66 -3.26 2.28 -2.09
N ALA A 67 -4.03 3.17 -1.45
CA ALA A 67 -3.52 4.13 -0.47
C ALA A 67 -2.86 3.44 0.73
N LEU A 68 -3.54 2.45 1.31
CA LEU A 68 -3.05 1.69 2.46
C LEU A 68 -1.80 0.88 2.10
N ALA A 69 -1.78 0.23 0.93
CA ALA A 69 -0.61 -0.48 0.42
C ALA A 69 0.59 0.46 0.29
N ALA A 70 0.43 1.60 -0.38
CA ALA A 70 1.50 2.56 -0.58
C ALA A 70 2.06 3.10 0.75
N PHE A 71 1.17 3.41 1.71
CA PHE A 71 1.58 3.86 3.04
C PHE A 71 2.39 2.79 3.77
N LEU A 72 1.85 1.57 3.89
CA LEU A 72 2.49 0.49 4.63
C LEU A 72 3.77 -0.01 3.97
N MET A 73 3.84 -0.01 2.64
CA MET A 73 5.04 -0.38 1.89
C MET A 73 6.17 0.62 2.12
N VAL A 74 5.90 1.89 2.41
CA VAL A 74 6.93 2.87 2.76
C VAL A 74 7.32 2.75 4.24
N VAL A 75 6.34 2.55 5.14
CA VAL A 75 6.57 2.59 6.58
C VAL A 75 7.16 1.28 7.13
N ALA A 76 6.64 0.12 6.74
CA ALA A 76 7.05 -1.15 7.34
C ALA A 76 8.52 -1.50 7.07
N PRO A 77 9.05 -1.41 5.82
CA PRO A 77 10.46 -1.66 5.55
C PRO A 77 11.38 -0.69 6.29
N ALA A 78 10.95 0.57 6.44
CA ALA A 78 11.70 1.59 7.18
C ALA A 78 11.76 1.31 8.69
N LEU A 79 10.74 0.70 9.28
CA LEU A 79 10.74 0.29 10.69
C LEU A 79 11.59 -0.96 10.94
N VAL A 80 11.65 -1.88 9.97
CA VAL A 80 12.46 -3.11 10.06
C VAL A 80 13.95 -2.80 9.84
N ALA A 81 14.28 -1.79 9.05
CA ALA A 81 15.65 -1.39 8.76
C ALA A 81 16.43 -0.99 10.05
N PRO A 82 17.64 -1.55 10.25
CA PRO A 82 18.47 -1.26 11.42
C PRO A 82 19.10 0.14 11.40
N SER A 83 19.44 0.65 10.22
CA SER A 83 20.06 1.95 9.96
C SER A 83 19.59 2.51 8.61
N GLN A 84 19.72 3.83 8.38
CA GLN A 84 19.33 4.50 7.12
C GLN A 84 17.85 4.35 6.75
N ARG A 85 16.96 4.48 7.74
CA ARG A 85 15.50 4.30 7.57
C ARG A 85 14.92 5.30 6.57
N VAL A 86 15.48 6.51 6.57
CA VAL A 86 15.12 7.57 5.62
C VAL A 86 15.50 7.19 4.18
N LEU A 87 16.67 6.60 3.98
CA LEU A 87 17.12 6.24 2.63
C LEU A 87 16.30 5.08 2.05
N VAL A 88 16.00 4.06 2.87
CA VAL A 88 15.15 2.94 2.48
C VAL A 88 13.73 3.41 2.13
N SER A 89 13.10 4.22 2.99
CA SER A 89 11.74 4.74 2.72
C SER A 89 11.68 5.58 1.45
N ARG A 90 12.68 6.42 1.17
CA ARG A 90 12.78 7.17 -0.09
C ARG A 90 12.89 6.25 -1.30
N GLY A 91 13.77 5.23 -1.23
CA GLY A 91 13.95 4.27 -2.32
C GLY A 91 12.66 3.52 -2.66
N VAL A 92 11.96 3.02 -1.63
CA VAL A 92 10.69 2.32 -1.82
C VAL A 92 9.61 3.25 -2.36
N PHE A 93 9.53 4.49 -1.85
CA PHE A 93 8.57 5.48 -2.35
C PHE A 93 8.80 5.81 -3.83
N VAL A 94 10.05 6.06 -4.26
CA VAL A 94 10.36 6.36 -5.67
C VAL A 94 9.97 5.20 -6.57
N PHE A 95 10.31 3.97 -6.18
CA PHE A 95 9.94 2.78 -6.95
C PHE A 95 8.41 2.61 -7.04
N GLY A 96 7.70 2.75 -5.92
CA GLY A 96 6.24 2.71 -5.89
C GLY A 96 5.59 3.83 -6.69
N ALA A 97 6.16 5.04 -6.67
CA ALA A 97 5.65 6.18 -7.43
C ALA A 97 5.76 5.96 -8.95
N VAL A 98 6.85 5.34 -9.43
CA VAL A 98 6.98 4.97 -10.84
C VAL A 98 5.88 4.00 -11.26
N ILE A 99 5.58 2.99 -10.44
CA ILE A 99 4.50 2.04 -10.70
C ILE A 99 3.14 2.75 -10.68
N ALA A 100 2.89 3.61 -9.69
CA ALA A 100 1.66 4.37 -9.58
C ALA A 100 1.43 5.28 -10.80
N VAL A 101 2.47 5.98 -11.27
CA VAL A 101 2.40 6.80 -12.49
C VAL A 101 2.09 5.94 -13.72
N GLY A 102 2.68 4.74 -13.83
CA GLY A 102 2.32 3.79 -14.88
C GLY A 102 0.83 3.41 -14.86
N GLY A 103 0.27 3.19 -13.66
CA GLY A 103 -1.17 2.95 -13.48
C GLY A 103 -2.04 4.15 -13.87
N ILE A 104 -1.62 5.37 -13.53
CA ILE A 104 -2.33 6.60 -13.92
C ILE A 104 -2.40 6.73 -15.44
N ILE A 105 -1.29 6.48 -16.14
CA ILE A 105 -1.24 6.51 -17.61
C ILE A 105 -2.16 5.45 -18.22
N ALA A 106 -2.32 4.30 -17.57
CA ALA A 106 -3.25 3.25 -17.98
C ALA A 106 -4.74 3.54 -17.66
N GLY A 107 -5.03 4.69 -17.03
CA GLY A 107 -6.40 5.12 -16.72
C GLY A 107 -6.83 4.97 -15.26
N ALA A 108 -5.96 4.46 -14.37
CA ALA A 108 -6.21 4.32 -12.93
C ALA A 108 -5.81 5.60 -12.17
N TYR A 109 -6.47 6.72 -12.51
CA TYR A 109 -6.10 8.05 -12.01
C TYR A 109 -6.28 8.18 -10.49
N LEU A 110 -7.41 7.72 -9.96
CA LEU A 110 -7.78 7.93 -8.56
C LEU A 110 -6.98 7.02 -7.63
N GLU A 111 -6.76 5.78 -8.05
CA GLU A 111 -5.95 4.80 -7.31
C GLU A 111 -4.48 5.22 -7.27
N GLY A 112 -3.95 5.70 -8.39
CA GLY A 112 -2.58 6.18 -8.47
C GLY A 112 -2.37 7.45 -7.65
N ALA A 113 -3.31 8.41 -7.72
CA ALA A 113 -3.25 9.63 -6.92
C ALA A 113 -3.33 9.33 -5.42
N SER A 114 -4.24 8.47 -4.98
CA SER A 114 -4.36 8.10 -3.56
C SER A 114 -3.10 7.38 -3.05
N ALA A 115 -2.52 6.49 -3.86
CA ALA A 115 -1.27 5.81 -3.56
C ALA A 115 -0.10 6.80 -3.38
N ILE A 116 0.04 7.78 -4.28
CA ILE A 116 1.12 8.78 -4.20
C ILE A 116 0.97 9.64 -2.94
N VAL A 117 -0.24 10.16 -2.69
CA VAL A 117 -0.50 11.03 -1.52
C VAL A 117 -0.23 10.28 -0.22
N CYS A 118 -0.72 9.04 -0.08
CA CYS A 118 -0.51 8.26 1.13
C CYS A 118 0.94 7.75 1.25
N GLY A 119 1.62 7.44 0.14
CA GLY A 119 3.05 7.14 0.14
C GLY A 119 3.90 8.33 0.62
N LEU A 120 3.59 9.54 0.17
CA LEU A 120 4.24 10.78 0.62
C LEU A 120 3.99 11.03 2.10
N LEU A 121 2.78 10.75 2.59
CA LEU A 121 2.47 10.86 4.02
C LEU A 121 3.31 9.89 4.85
N GLY A 122 3.44 8.63 4.41
CA GLY A 122 4.32 7.64 5.05
C GLY A 122 5.78 8.11 5.08
N LEU A 123 6.27 8.64 3.97
CA LEU A 123 7.62 9.18 3.85
C LEU A 123 7.83 10.39 4.80
N TYR A 124 6.85 11.29 4.88
CA TYR A 124 6.88 12.43 5.79
C TYR A 124 6.93 12.00 7.26
N ILE A 125 6.16 10.99 7.66
CA ILE A 125 6.19 10.43 9.02
C ILE A 125 7.57 9.84 9.32
N ILE A 126 8.17 9.07 8.41
CA ILE A 126 9.50 8.50 8.63
C ILE A 126 10.57 9.60 8.72
N ASN A 127 10.54 10.58 7.81
CA ASN A 127 11.49 11.70 7.82
C ASN A 127 11.37 12.54 9.10
N SER A 128 10.15 12.86 9.55
CA SER A 128 9.95 13.66 10.75
C SER A 128 10.40 12.95 12.03
N ARG A 129 10.34 11.61 12.07
CA ARG A 129 10.74 10.80 13.23
C ARG A 129 12.23 10.45 13.25
N TYR A 130 12.82 10.16 12.09
CA TYR A 130 14.18 9.59 12.00
C TYR A 130 15.19 10.47 11.25
N GLY A 131 14.75 11.54 10.58
CA GLY A 131 15.61 12.41 9.77
C GLY A 131 16.70 13.16 10.52
N LYS A 132 16.59 13.29 11.85
CA LYS A 132 17.63 13.91 12.69
C LYS A 132 18.73 12.93 13.13
N HIS A 133 18.50 11.62 13.00
CA HIS A 133 19.43 10.59 13.44
C HIS A 133 20.28 10.01 12.30
N ASP A 134 19.83 10.17 11.06
CA ASP A 134 20.48 9.66 9.83
C ASP A 134 21.29 10.74 9.07
N ALA A 135 21.39 11.96 9.60
CA ALA A 135 22.14 13.09 9.02
C ALA A 135 23.43 13.35 9.80
#